data_AF-A0A6A0GPJ2-F1
#
_entry.id   AF-A0A6A0GPJ2-F1
#
_cell.length_a   1.000
_cell.length_b   1.000
_cell.length_c   1.000
_cell.angle_alpha   90.00
_cell.angle_beta   90.00
_cell.angle_gamma   90.00
#
_symmetry.space_group_name_H-M   'P 1'
#
loop_
_entity.id
_entity.type
_entity.pdbx_description
1 polymer ?
#
loop_
_entity_poly.entity_id
_entity_poly.type
_entity_poly.pdbx_seq_one_letter_code
_entity_poly.pdbx_strand_id
1 'polypeptide(L)'
;MNKFAYGIDFQCYVCGKIGHISHECPVGGDESDKRCYNCGGTGHLSRDCSQGGSDAACFKCSSKGHIARNCPKCYACGDFGHMARDCETAA
;
A
#
# COMPACT_ATOMS: atom_id res chain seq x y z
N MET A 1 25.09 18.62 -15.04
CA MET A 1 25.72 17.75 -14.02
C MET A 1 24.62 16.92 -13.37
N ASN A 2 24.43 15.68 -13.82
CA ASN A 2 23.28 14.86 -13.45
C ASN A 2 23.66 13.97 -12.25
N LYS A 3 23.41 14.49 -11.06
CA LYS A 3 23.25 13.72 -9.81
C LYS A 3 22.08 12.75 -10.10
N PHE A 4 22.14 11.43 -9.97
CA PHE A 4 22.56 10.65 -8.82
C PHE A 4 22.96 9.23 -9.29
N ALA A 5 24.26 9.00 -9.46
CA ALA A 5 24.83 7.67 -9.48
C ALA A 5 25.31 7.35 -8.06
N TYR A 6 24.43 6.79 -7.22
CA TYR A 6 24.82 6.14 -5.97
C TYR A 6 24.19 4.75 -5.98
N GLY A 7 25.04 3.74 -6.09
CA GLY A 7 24.69 2.34 -6.33
C GLY A 7 23.74 1.74 -5.31
N ILE A 8 22.49 1.62 -5.72
CA ILE A 8 21.56 0.60 -5.26
C ILE A 8 21.14 -0.11 -6.54
N ASP A 9 21.45 -1.40 -6.69
CA ASP A 9 21.01 -2.20 -7.84
C ASP A 9 19.49 -2.36 -7.79
N PHE A 10 18.75 -1.33 -8.21
CA PHE A 10 17.30 -1.38 -8.31
C PHE A 10 16.95 -2.31 -9.46
N GLN A 11 16.59 -3.54 -9.10
CA GLN A 11 15.96 -4.49 -9.98
C GLN A 11 14.53 -4.05 -10.24
N CYS A 12 14.19 -3.88 -11.50
CA CYS A 12 12.83 -3.66 -11.94
C CYS A 12 11.95 -4.86 -11.54
N TYR A 13 10.90 -4.63 -10.77
CA TYR A 13 9.97 -5.69 -10.35
C TYR A 13 9.07 -6.20 -11.48
N VAL A 14 9.06 -5.52 -12.63
CA VAL A 14 8.28 -5.90 -13.81
C VAL A 14 9.08 -6.86 -14.70
N CYS A 15 10.32 -6.50 -15.07
CA CYS A 15 11.12 -7.28 -16.01
C CYS A 15 12.36 -7.97 -15.41
N GLY A 16 12.66 -7.74 -14.12
CA GLY A 16 13.80 -8.34 -13.43
C GLY A 16 15.18 -7.80 -13.83
N LYS A 17 15.24 -6.80 -14.72
CA LYS A 17 16.50 -6.15 -15.12
C LYS A 17 16.90 -5.05 -14.13
N ILE A 18 18.20 -4.86 -13.94
CA ILE A 18 18.77 -3.80 -13.11
C ILE A 18 18.96 -2.51 -13.92
N GLY A 19 19.03 -1.37 -13.22
CA GLY A 19 19.33 -0.06 -13.81
C GLY A 19 18.10 0.82 -14.10
N HIS A 20 16.90 0.35 -13.75
CA HIS A 20 15.67 1.14 -13.77
C HIS A 20 14.66 0.56 -12.77
N ILE A 21 13.74 1.39 -12.27
CA ILE A 21 12.63 0.93 -11.42
C ILE A 21 11.39 0.60 -12.25
N SER A 22 10.39 -0.07 -11.66
CA SER A 22 9.16 -0.50 -12.37
C SER A 22 8.43 0.60 -13.16
N HIS A 23 8.52 1.85 -12.71
CA HIS A 23 7.91 3.00 -13.41
C HIS A 23 8.67 3.47 -14.65
N GLU A 24 9.94 3.12 -14.76
CA GLU A 24 10.84 3.52 -15.86
C GLU A 24 11.14 2.31 -16.77
N CYS A 25 10.36 1.23 -16.64
CA CYS A 25 10.61 0.02 -17.37
C CYS A 25 10.12 0.16 -18.82
N PRO A 26 11.02 -0.04 -19.80
CA PRO A 26 10.71 0.23 -21.22
C PRO A 26 9.79 -0.82 -21.85
N VAL A 27 9.53 -1.92 -21.12
CA VAL A 27 8.68 -3.04 -21.55
C VAL A 27 7.45 -3.22 -20.66
N GLY A 28 7.22 -2.31 -19.72
CA GLY A 28 6.09 -2.30 -18.80
C GLY A 28 6.21 -1.12 -17.83
N GLY A 29 5.11 -0.41 -17.60
CA GLY A 29 5.06 0.89 -16.94
C GLY A 29 3.76 1.65 -17.23
N ASP A 30 2.86 1.06 -18.03
CA ASP A 30 1.53 1.60 -18.31
C ASP A 30 0.58 1.37 -17.14
N GLU A 31 -0.57 2.06 -17.13
CA GLU A 31 -1.67 1.86 -16.17
C GLU A 31 -2.04 0.37 -15.99
N SER A 32 -1.85 -0.44 -17.03
CA SER A 32 -2.08 -1.89 -17.06
C SER A 32 -1.14 -2.70 -16.17
N ASP A 33 0.07 -2.20 -15.90
CA ASP A 33 1.07 -2.85 -15.03
C ASP A 33 0.86 -2.56 -13.55
N LYS A 34 -0.11 -1.70 -13.21
CA LYS A 34 -0.56 -1.52 -11.83
C LYS A 34 -1.21 -2.80 -11.35
N ARG A 35 -0.43 -3.67 -10.74
CA ARG A 35 -0.93 -4.84 -10.03
C ARG A 35 -1.21 -4.48 -8.59
N CYS A 36 -2.42 -4.77 -8.16
CA CYS A 36 -2.84 -4.64 -6.78
C CYS A 36 -2.13 -5.70 -5.94
N TYR A 37 -1.34 -5.27 -4.97
CA TYR A 37 -0.70 -6.17 -4.01
C TYR A 37 -1.67 -6.73 -2.96
N ASN A 38 -2.92 -6.25 -2.94
CA ASN A 38 -3.95 -6.70 -2.01
C ASN A 38 -4.76 -7.87 -2.60
N CYS A 39 -5.23 -7.76 -3.84
CA CYS A 39 -6.07 -8.79 -4.49
C CYS A 39 -5.41 -9.50 -5.68
N GLY A 40 -4.23 -9.07 -6.12
CA GLY A 40 -3.56 -9.61 -7.30
C GLY A 40 -4.12 -9.13 -8.65
N GLY A 41 -5.20 -8.35 -8.66
CA GLY A 41 -5.80 -7.78 -9.88
C GLY A 41 -4.91 -6.73 -10.54
N THR A 42 -5.12 -6.47 -11.83
CA THR A 42 -4.38 -5.47 -12.62
C THR A 42 -5.22 -4.21 -12.89
N GLY A 43 -4.60 -3.13 -13.37
CA GLY A 43 -5.25 -1.85 -13.65
C GLY A 43 -5.48 -0.94 -12.44
N HIS A 44 -5.05 -1.34 -11.24
CA HIS A 44 -5.15 -0.52 -10.02
C HIS A 44 -4.09 -0.92 -8.99
N LEU A 45 -3.71 0.02 -8.11
CA LEU A 45 -2.79 -0.25 -7.01
C LEU A 45 -3.56 -0.65 -5.75
N SER A 46 -2.88 -1.22 -4.75
CA SER A 46 -3.52 -1.57 -3.46
C SER A 46 -4.24 -0.40 -2.77
N ARG A 47 -3.85 0.84 -3.08
CA ARG A 47 -4.48 2.06 -2.57
C ARG A 47 -5.85 2.35 -3.22
N ASP A 48 -6.03 1.89 -4.46
CA ASP A 48 -7.21 2.08 -5.30
C ASP A 48 -8.05 0.79 -5.36
N CYS A 49 -7.69 -0.23 -4.57
CA CYS A 49 -8.36 -1.52 -4.53
C CYS A 49 -9.69 -1.42 -3.81
N SER A 50 -10.77 -1.59 -4.56
CA SER A 50 -12.15 -1.63 -4.05
C SER A 50 -12.43 -2.88 -3.20
N GLN A 51 -11.67 -3.96 -3.40
CA GLN A 51 -11.71 -5.19 -2.57
C GLN A 51 -10.89 -5.05 -1.28
N GLY A 52 -10.68 -3.83 -0.78
CA GLY A 52 -9.74 -3.45 0.28
C GLY A 52 -10.00 -4.00 1.70
N GLY A 53 -10.64 -5.15 1.83
CA GLY A 53 -10.66 -5.96 3.05
C GLY A 53 -9.76 -7.17 2.84
N SER A 54 -8.46 -7.03 3.06
CA SER A 54 -7.55 -8.17 3.05
C SER A 54 -7.97 -9.17 4.14
N ASP A 55 -7.97 -10.48 3.84
CA ASP A 55 -7.94 -11.55 4.86
C ASP A 55 -6.74 -11.42 5.82
N ALA A 56 -5.75 -10.62 5.42
CA ALA A 56 -4.64 -10.21 6.26
C ALA A 56 -5.16 -9.43 7.49
N ALA A 57 -4.69 -9.85 8.65
CA ALA A 57 -4.92 -9.13 9.90
C ALA A 57 -4.39 -7.69 9.79
N CYS A 58 -5.17 -6.74 10.25
CA CYS A 58 -4.78 -5.35 10.36
C CYS A 58 -3.50 -5.22 11.18
N PHE A 59 -2.46 -4.64 10.60
CA PHE A 59 -1.17 -4.47 11.28
C PHE A 59 -1.20 -3.57 12.53
N LYS A 60 -2.31 -2.86 12.79
CA LYS A 60 -2.45 -1.97 13.96
C LYS A 60 -3.28 -2.56 15.09
N CYS A 61 -4.22 -3.45 14.79
CA CYS A 61 -5.10 -4.04 15.81
C CYS A 61 -5.21 -5.57 15.74
N SER A 62 -4.50 -6.20 14.79
CA SER A 62 -4.51 -7.64 14.51
C SER A 62 -5.87 -8.25 14.14
N SER A 63 -6.92 -7.44 13.97
CA SER A 63 -8.23 -7.91 13.51
C SER A 63 -8.28 -8.07 12.00
N LYS A 64 -8.97 -9.10 11.51
CA LYS A 64 -9.17 -9.36 10.07
C LYS A 64 -10.35 -8.55 9.51
N GLY A 65 -10.47 -8.50 8.18
CA GLY A 65 -11.58 -7.84 7.48
C GLY A 65 -11.36 -6.36 7.19
N HIS A 66 -10.22 -5.80 7.58
CA HIS A 66 -9.81 -4.45 7.21
C HIS A 66 -8.27 -4.31 7.23
N ILE A 67 -7.75 -3.36 6.46
CA ILE A 67 -6.33 -3.00 6.47
C ILE A 67 -6.00 -1.96 7.55
N ALA A 68 -4.72 -1.82 7.90
CA ALA A 68 -4.21 -0.84 8.87
C ALA A 68 -4.65 0.62 8.63
N ARG A 69 -5.02 0.98 7.39
CA ARG A 69 -5.56 2.30 7.06
C ARG A 69 -7.04 2.45 7.39
N ASN A 70 -7.82 1.39 7.20
CA ASN A 70 -9.26 1.35 7.48
C ASN A 70 -9.54 0.72 8.84
N CYS A 71 -8.61 0.85 9.79
CA CYS A 71 -8.79 0.29 11.12
C CYS A 71 -9.86 1.08 11.86
N PRO A 72 -10.97 0.43 12.28
CA PRO A 72 -12.05 1.06 13.02
C PRO A 72 -11.70 1.26 14.51
N LYS A 73 -10.49 0.88 14.92
CA LYS A 73 -9.96 1.11 16.26
C LYS A 73 -9.51 2.56 16.36
N CYS A 74 -10.05 3.29 17.32
CA CYS A 74 -9.60 4.61 17.70
C CYS A 74 -8.15 4.54 18.19
N TYR A 75 -7.26 5.34 17.60
CA TYR A 75 -5.85 5.37 18.00
C TYR A 75 -5.60 6.13 19.32
N ALA A 76 -6.58 6.90 19.81
CA ALA A 76 -6.45 7.67 21.03
C ALA A 76 -6.82 6.85 22.29
N CYS A 77 -7.98 6.18 22.29
CA CYS A 77 -8.46 5.39 23.43
C CYS A 77 -8.35 3.87 23.23
N GLY A 78 -8.23 3.40 21.99
CA GLY A 78 -8.16 1.97 21.68
C GLY A 78 -9.50 1.26 21.50
N ASP A 79 -10.63 1.96 21.60
CA ASP A 79 -11.96 1.38 21.38
C ASP A 79 -12.34 1.32 19.89
N PHE A 80 -13.35 0.51 19.57
CA PHE A 80 -13.87 0.34 18.21
C PHE A 80 -15.13 1.19 17.97
N GLY A 81 -15.36 1.59 16.72
CA GLY A 81 -16.62 2.23 16.29
C GLY A 81 -16.55 3.73 16.07
N HIS A 82 -15.41 4.37 16.38
CA HIS A 82 -15.16 5.78 16.09
C HIS A 82 -13.68 5.99 15.72
N MET A 83 -13.37 7.05 14.97
CA MET A 83 -11.99 7.44 14.68
C MET A 83 -11.46 8.38 15.77
N ALA A 84 -10.14 8.57 15.83
CA ALA A 84 -9.51 9.47 16.81
C ALA A 84 -10.03 10.92 16.76
N ARG A 85 -10.60 11.33 15.62
CA ARG A 85 -11.21 12.66 15.44
C ARG A 85 -12.56 12.80 16.15
N ASP A 86 -13.25 11.69 16.37
CA ASP A 86 -14.58 11.60 16.96
C ASP A 86 -14.51 10.95 18.36
N CYS A 87 -13.31 10.97 18.97
CA CYS A 87 -13.06 10.34 20.25
C CYS A 87 -13.41 11.29 21.40
N GLU A 88 -14.55 11.03 22.04
CA GLU A 88 -15.02 11.82 23.20
C GLU A 88 -14.15 11.63 24.45
N THR A 89 -13.39 10.53 24.53
CA THR A 89 -12.49 10.21 25.65
C THR A 89 -11.07 10.78 25.48
N ALA A 90 -10.77 11.40 24.34
CA ALA A 90 -9.46 12.02 24.06
C ALA A 90 -9.42 13.54 24.35
N ALA A 91 -10.43 14.07 25.06
CA ALA A 91 -10.50 15.46 25.48
C ALA A 91 -9.49 15.79 26.60
#